data_AF-A0A847F8W8-F1
#
_entry.id   AF-A0A847F8W8-F1
#
_cell.length_a   1.000
_cell.length_b   1.000
_cell.length_c   1.000
_cell.angle_alpha   90.00
_cell.angle_beta   90.00
_cell.angle_gamma   90.00
#
_symmetry.space_group_name_H-M   'P 1'
#
loop_
_entity.id
_entity.type
_entity.pdbx_description
1 polymer ?
#
loop_
_entity_poly.entity_id
_entity_poly.type
_entity_poly.pdbx_seq_one_letter_code
_entity_poly.pdbx_strand_id
1 'polypeptide(L)'
;MFAHRYVHRFVLLTALCSLVAGCDRPDERLSSPEATIATLFRAYGVEDLSEAEAQRMLREQRRFELVDRPSMLETFADFRVDEQEGMLGFVFGRLVARKSSLVIERTKDRAEVRAEGEEGSHPIVLIRDGAEWRFSLRQSVPPEIQRRLFEVHRRALALEQRAVNAQAR
;
A
#
# COMPACT_ATOMS: atom_id res chain seq x y z
N MET A 1 -48.36 -37.28 -47.82
CA MET A 1 -47.02 -37.69 -47.36
C MET A 1 -46.36 -36.46 -46.75
N PHE A 2 -46.16 -36.47 -45.43
CA PHE A 2 -45.55 -35.37 -44.65
C PHE A 2 -44.05 -35.28 -44.92
N ALA A 3 -43.51 -34.07 -45.12
CA ALA A 3 -42.16 -33.65 -44.70
C ALA A 3 -42.00 -32.13 -44.97
N HIS A 4 -42.20 -31.27 -43.96
CA HIS A 4 -41.13 -30.54 -43.23
C HIS A 4 -40.25 -29.65 -44.14
N ARG A 5 -40.53 -28.34 -44.28
CA ARG A 5 -40.13 -27.18 -43.42
C ARG A 5 -38.62 -27.06 -43.11
N TYR A 6 -38.18 -25.78 -43.12
CA TYR A 6 -36.92 -25.14 -42.63
C TYR A 6 -35.95 -24.77 -43.75
N VAL A 7 -35.99 -23.57 -44.38
CA VAL A 7 -35.88 -22.17 -43.88
C VAL A 7 -34.62 -21.88 -43.06
N HIS A 8 -33.70 -21.17 -43.71
CA HIS A 8 -32.66 -20.24 -43.22
C HIS A 8 -31.84 -20.58 -41.97
N ARG A 9 -30.50 -20.49 -42.11
CA ARG A 9 -29.64 -19.49 -41.44
C ARG A 9 -28.18 -19.75 -41.81
N PHE A 10 -27.58 -18.88 -42.62
CA PHE A 10 -26.77 -17.73 -42.20
C PHE A 10 -25.40 -18.13 -41.63
N VAL A 11 -24.39 -17.82 -42.44
CA VAL A 11 -22.96 -17.74 -42.15
C VAL A 11 -22.72 -16.97 -40.84
N LEU A 12 -21.95 -17.54 -39.92
CA LEU A 12 -21.31 -16.82 -38.81
C LEU A 12 -19.95 -17.49 -38.54
N LEU A 13 -18.91 -16.98 -39.20
CA LEU A 13 -17.95 -16.02 -38.64
C LEU A 13 -17.12 -16.63 -37.50
N THR A 14 -15.96 -17.13 -37.92
CA THR A 14 -14.68 -17.20 -37.21
C THR A 14 -14.61 -16.34 -35.94
N ALA A 15 -14.82 -16.97 -34.77
CA ALA A 15 -14.41 -16.42 -33.49
C ALA A 15 -12.96 -16.87 -33.21
N LEU A 16 -12.02 -16.14 -33.79
CA LEU A 16 -10.62 -16.14 -33.38
C LEU A 16 -10.61 -15.55 -31.96
N CYS A 17 -10.65 -16.39 -30.93
CA CYS A 17 -10.42 -15.98 -29.56
C CYS A 17 -8.98 -15.47 -29.44
N SER A 18 -8.80 -14.16 -29.64
CA SER A 18 -7.63 -13.41 -29.23
C SER A 18 -7.46 -13.61 -27.72
N LEU A 19 -6.61 -14.56 -27.35
CA LEU A 19 -5.94 -14.56 -26.06
C LEU A 19 -5.06 -13.31 -26.01
N VAL A 20 -5.68 -12.17 -25.70
CA VAL A 20 -4.97 -11.04 -25.13
C VAL A 20 -4.60 -11.49 -23.72
N ALA A 21 -3.56 -12.32 -23.62
CA ALA A 21 -2.72 -12.28 -22.44
C ALA A 21 -2.17 -10.85 -22.44
N GLY A 22 -2.87 -9.96 -21.75
CA GLY A 22 -2.31 -8.68 -21.38
C GLY A 22 -1.05 -9.01 -20.62
N CYS A 23 0.09 -8.94 -21.31
CA CYS A 23 1.38 -8.82 -20.68
C CYS A 23 1.37 -7.45 -20.02
N ASP A 24 0.62 -7.33 -18.92
CA ASP A 24 0.71 -6.18 -18.04
C ASP A 24 2.15 -6.22 -17.53
N ARG A 25 2.94 -5.29 -18.04
CA ARG A 25 4.37 -5.28 -17.79
C ARG A 25 4.50 -4.93 -16.30
N PRO A 26 5.26 -5.71 -15.51
CA PRO A 26 5.41 -5.43 -14.09
C PRO A 26 5.83 -3.99 -13.89
N ASP A 27 5.20 -3.29 -12.93
CA ASP A 27 5.56 -1.90 -12.67
C ASP A 27 6.99 -1.83 -12.13
N GLU A 28 7.86 -1.10 -12.84
CA GLU A 28 9.25 -0.92 -12.45
C GLU A 28 9.38 -0.28 -11.05
N ARG A 29 8.41 0.56 -10.66
CA ARG A 29 8.31 1.18 -9.33
C ARG A 29 8.17 0.16 -8.21
N LEU A 30 7.62 -1.01 -8.51
CA LEU A 30 7.36 -2.09 -7.56
C LEU A 30 8.23 -3.32 -7.83
N SER A 31 9.23 -3.21 -8.70
CA SER A 31 10.06 -4.35 -9.14
C SER A 31 11.00 -4.90 -8.06
N SER A 32 11.35 -4.09 -7.06
CA SER A 32 12.17 -4.47 -5.91
C SER A 32 11.70 -3.77 -4.63
N PRO A 33 12.05 -4.29 -3.44
CA PRO A 33 11.77 -3.61 -2.19
C PRO A 33 12.30 -2.18 -2.12
N GLU A 34 13.51 -1.93 -2.63
CA GLU A 34 14.11 -0.59 -2.70
C GLU A 34 13.29 0.34 -3.59
N ALA A 35 12.86 -0.14 -4.76
CA ALA A 35 12.03 0.62 -5.67
C ALA A 35 10.66 0.96 -5.05
N THR A 36 10.05 0.00 -4.35
CA THR A 36 8.78 0.21 -3.64
C THR A 36 8.91 1.25 -2.52
N ILE A 37 10.00 1.20 -1.74
CA ILE A 37 10.29 2.21 -0.70
C ILE A 37 10.49 3.59 -1.34
N ALA A 38 11.29 3.68 -2.42
CA ALA A 38 11.52 4.94 -3.13
C ALA A 38 10.21 5.52 -3.69
N THR A 39 9.34 4.66 -4.23
CA THR A 39 8.01 5.04 -4.71
C THR A 39 7.14 5.59 -3.59
N LEU A 40 7.16 4.97 -2.41
CA LEU A 40 6.45 5.48 -1.23
C LEU A 40 7.00 6.86 -0.81
N PHE A 41 8.33 7.04 -0.79
CA PHE A 41 8.93 8.33 -0.45
C PHE A 41 8.59 9.43 -1.46
N ARG A 42 8.58 9.11 -2.76
CA ARG A 42 8.14 10.04 -3.80
C ARG A 42 6.68 10.42 -3.65
N ALA A 43 5.82 9.44 -3.35
CA ALA A 43 4.40 9.68 -3.13
C ALA A 43 4.12 10.65 -1.97
N TYR A 44 4.99 10.67 -0.96
CA TYR A 44 4.96 11.61 0.17
C TYR A 44 5.81 12.89 -0.04
N GLY A 45 6.44 13.06 -1.21
CA GLY A 45 7.31 14.21 -1.48
C GLY A 45 8.54 14.28 -0.57
N VAL A 46 8.98 13.15 0.01
CA VAL A 46 10.11 13.09 0.95
C VAL A 46 11.39 12.48 0.37
N GLU A 47 11.39 12.11 -0.91
CA GLU A 47 12.54 11.54 -1.62
C GLU A 47 13.79 12.41 -1.42
N ASP A 48 13.69 13.71 -1.71
CA ASP A 48 14.80 14.66 -1.60
C ASP A 48 15.05 15.19 -0.17
N LEU A 49 14.20 14.84 0.81
CA LEU A 49 14.10 15.57 2.08
C LEU A 49 15.30 15.55 3.04
N SER A 50 16.43 14.87 2.88
CA SER A 50 17.35 14.60 4.02
C SER A 50 16.72 13.90 5.25
N GLU A 51 17.50 13.06 5.93
CA GLU A 51 16.99 12.34 7.11
C GLU A 51 16.81 13.26 8.33
N ALA A 52 17.72 14.21 8.55
CA ALA A 52 17.67 15.12 9.70
C ALA A 52 16.41 15.98 9.72
N GLU A 53 15.96 16.43 8.53
CA GLU A 53 14.72 17.19 8.39
C GLU A 53 13.49 16.31 8.64
N ALA A 54 13.45 15.11 8.06
CA ALA A 54 12.36 14.18 8.31
C ALA A 54 12.23 13.83 9.80
N GLN A 55 13.35 13.59 10.48
CA GLN A 55 13.38 13.38 11.93
C GLN A 55 12.93 14.60 12.72
N ARG A 56 13.29 15.82 12.28
CA ARG A 56 12.80 17.07 12.88
C ARG A 56 11.27 17.16 12.76
N MET A 57 10.73 16.95 11.57
CA MET A 57 9.29 16.96 11.32
C MET A 57 8.55 15.94 12.19
N LEU A 58 9.09 14.71 12.33
CA LEU A 58 8.52 13.69 13.21
C LEU A 58 8.49 14.13 14.69
N ARG A 59 9.58 14.72 15.20
CA ARG A 59 9.65 15.24 16.57
C ARG A 59 8.67 16.38 16.83
N GLU A 60 8.50 17.24 15.83
CA GLU A 60 7.55 18.36 15.86
C GLU A 60 6.11 17.94 15.54
N GLN A 61 5.87 16.64 15.31
CA GLN A 61 4.57 16.09 14.91
C GLN A 61 3.99 16.79 13.66
N ARG A 62 4.86 17.29 12.77
CA ARG A 62 4.46 17.91 11.53
C ARG A 62 3.95 16.85 10.57
N ARG A 63 2.88 17.19 9.85
CA ARG A 63 2.28 16.33 8.83
C ARG A 63 3.20 16.27 7.61
N PHE A 64 3.42 15.06 7.10
CA PHE A 64 3.96 14.86 5.76
C PHE A 64 2.81 14.94 4.75
N GLU A 65 3.02 15.71 3.69
CA GLU A 65 2.02 15.90 2.65
C GLU A 65 2.02 14.69 1.70
N LEU A 66 0.83 14.18 1.39
CA LEU A 66 0.68 13.12 0.39
C LEU A 66 0.49 13.78 -0.97
N VAL A 67 1.48 13.65 -1.83
CA VAL A 67 1.53 14.28 -3.17
C VAL A 67 0.88 13.39 -4.23
N ASP A 68 1.06 12.07 -4.11
CA ASP A 68 0.54 11.09 -5.06
C ASP A 68 -0.14 9.92 -4.33
N ARG A 69 -1.44 10.06 -4.09
CA ARG A 69 -2.25 9.04 -3.43
C ARG A 69 -2.31 7.73 -4.22
N PRO A 70 -2.56 7.72 -5.55
CA PRO A 70 -2.53 6.50 -6.35
C PRO A 70 -1.24 5.69 -6.18
N SER A 71 -0.07 6.33 -6.36
CA SER A 71 1.22 5.65 -6.19
C SER A 71 1.40 5.10 -4.79
N MET A 72 1.02 5.86 -3.76
CA MET A 72 1.06 5.38 -2.39
C MET A 72 0.21 4.13 -2.20
N LEU A 73 -1.03 4.12 -2.68
CA LEU A 73 -1.95 2.99 -2.52
C LEU A 73 -1.40 1.71 -3.16
N GLU A 74 -0.75 1.83 -4.32
CA GLU A 74 -0.17 0.70 -5.03
C GLU A 74 0.98 0.04 -4.27
N THR A 75 1.71 0.78 -3.44
CA THR A 75 2.78 0.21 -2.62
C THR A 75 2.28 -0.72 -1.51
N PHE A 76 0.99 -0.75 -1.18
CA PHE A 76 0.44 -1.58 -0.10
C PHE A 76 -0.40 -2.76 -0.63
N ALA A 77 -0.11 -3.96 -0.14
CA ALA A 77 -0.83 -5.18 -0.53
C ALA A 77 -2.23 -5.26 0.12
N ASP A 78 -2.34 -4.81 1.37
CA ASP A 78 -3.49 -5.05 2.24
C ASP A 78 -4.14 -3.77 2.79
N PHE A 79 -3.83 -2.61 2.22
CA PHE A 79 -4.54 -1.35 2.50
C PHE A 79 -5.86 -1.31 1.72
N ARG A 80 -6.97 -1.21 2.44
CA ARG A 80 -8.34 -1.37 1.91
C ARG A 80 -9.34 -0.41 2.54
N VAL A 81 -9.11 0.04 3.78
CA VAL A 81 -10.07 0.82 4.56
C VAL A 81 -9.38 1.89 5.40
N ASP A 82 -10.10 2.96 5.71
CA ASP A 82 -9.57 4.15 6.38
C ASP A 82 -9.05 3.86 7.79
N GLU A 83 -9.57 2.83 8.46
CA GLU A 83 -9.07 2.38 9.77
C GLU A 83 -7.58 1.98 9.73
N GLN A 84 -7.06 1.63 8.55
CA GLN A 84 -5.67 1.23 8.37
C GLN A 84 -4.72 2.41 8.14
N GLU A 85 -5.21 3.65 8.02
CA GLU A 85 -4.36 4.84 7.81
C GLU A 85 -3.31 5.00 8.91
N GLY A 86 -3.66 4.68 10.16
CA GLY A 86 -2.71 4.70 11.26
C GLY A 86 -1.58 3.69 11.11
N MET A 87 -1.87 2.50 10.56
CA MET A 87 -0.87 1.45 10.30
C MET A 87 0.08 1.88 9.17
N LEU A 88 -0.47 2.51 8.14
CA LEU A 88 0.30 3.11 7.06
C LEU A 88 1.25 4.19 7.60
N GLY A 89 0.72 5.12 8.41
CA GLY A 89 1.51 6.16 9.05
C GLY A 89 2.63 5.61 9.94
N PHE A 90 2.40 4.48 10.63
CA PHE A 90 3.43 3.79 11.40
C PHE A 90 4.55 3.26 10.49
N VAL A 91 4.21 2.56 9.40
CA VAL A 91 5.21 2.02 8.45
C VAL A 91 6.00 3.15 7.81
N PHE A 92 5.32 4.15 7.25
CA PHE A 92 5.96 5.31 6.63
C PHE A 92 6.85 6.06 7.63
N GLY A 93 6.34 6.34 8.84
CA GLY A 93 7.08 7.05 9.87
C GLY A 93 8.36 6.35 10.28
N ARG A 94 8.35 5.02 10.39
CA ARG A 94 9.56 4.25 10.69
C ARG A 94 10.58 4.26 9.55
N LEU A 95 10.12 4.15 8.29
CA LEU A 95 11.02 4.23 7.14
C LEU A 95 11.67 5.62 7.03
N VAL A 96 10.86 6.68 7.11
CA VAL A 96 11.35 8.04 6.88
C VAL A 96 12.25 8.53 8.02
N ALA A 97 12.06 8.03 9.24
CA ALA A 97 12.90 8.36 10.39
C ALA A 97 14.37 7.97 10.20
N ARG A 98 14.64 6.95 9.38
CA ARG A 98 15.97 6.35 9.17
C ARG A 98 16.25 6.08 7.69
N LYS A 99 15.76 6.94 6.80
CA LYS A 99 15.73 6.68 5.36
C LYS A 99 17.11 6.45 4.73
N SER A 100 18.19 6.89 5.38
CA SER A 100 19.57 6.72 4.88
C SER A 100 20.28 5.48 5.40
N SER A 101 19.70 4.78 6.39
CA SER A 101 20.30 3.60 7.04
C SER A 101 19.34 2.40 7.09
N LEU A 102 18.55 2.22 6.03
CA LEU A 102 17.67 1.06 5.90
C LEU A 102 18.45 -0.16 5.42
N VAL A 103 18.37 -1.24 6.20
CA VAL A 103 18.87 -2.58 5.86
C VAL A 103 17.71 -3.43 5.38
N ILE A 104 17.88 -4.05 4.21
CA ILE A 104 16.87 -4.90 3.59
C ILE A 104 17.38 -6.33 3.51
N GLU A 105 16.76 -7.22 4.28
CA GLU A 105 17.02 -8.65 4.22
C GLU A 105 15.96 -9.32 3.35
N ARG A 106 16.39 -9.88 2.23
CA ARG A 106 15.49 -10.40 1.20
C ARG A 106 15.55 -11.93 1.12
N THR A 107 14.39 -12.56 1.12
CA THR A 107 14.16 -13.94 0.66
C THR A 107 13.39 -13.92 -0.67
N LYS A 108 13.01 -15.09 -1.19
CA LYS A 108 12.39 -15.21 -2.52
C LYS A 108 11.10 -14.38 -2.68
N ASP A 109 10.26 -14.36 -1.65
CA ASP A 109 8.89 -13.83 -1.67
C ASP A 109 8.62 -12.84 -0.54
N ARG A 110 9.63 -12.52 0.27
CA ARG A 110 9.53 -11.65 1.43
C ARG A 110 10.80 -10.81 1.57
N ALA A 111 10.62 -9.56 1.98
CA ALA A 111 11.72 -8.70 2.38
C ALA A 111 11.39 -8.07 3.74
N GLU A 112 12.38 -8.07 4.63
CA GLU A 112 12.31 -7.42 5.93
C GLU A 112 13.19 -6.18 5.91
N VAL A 113 12.64 -5.06 6.33
CA VAL A 113 13.30 -3.76 6.36
C VAL A 113 13.39 -3.32 7.80
N ARG A 114 14.61 -2.97 8.23
CA ARG A 114 14.94 -2.40 9.54
C ARG A 114 15.93 -1.26 9.36
N ALA A 115 15.97 -0.33 10.30
CA ALA A 115 17.09 0.60 10.36
C ALA A 115 18.30 -0.08 11.01
N GLU A 116 19.51 0.35 10.65
CA GLU A 116 20.74 -0.03 11.36
C GLU A 116 20.60 0.26 12.86
N GLY A 117 20.99 -0.69 13.72
CA GLY A 117 20.88 -0.57 15.18
C GLY A 117 19.49 -0.87 15.75
N GLU A 118 18.52 -1.31 14.93
CA GLU A 118 17.22 -1.80 15.38
C GLU A 118 17.14 -3.33 15.38
N GLU A 119 18.24 -4.03 15.68
CA GLU A 119 18.25 -5.49 15.78
C GLU A 119 17.24 -5.96 16.84
N GLY A 120 16.41 -6.94 16.48
CA GLY A 120 15.34 -7.45 17.36
C GLY A 120 14.06 -6.60 17.37
N SER A 121 14.03 -5.44 16.71
CA SER A 121 12.78 -4.75 16.45
C SER A 121 11.91 -5.53 15.46
N HIS A 122 10.59 -5.36 15.58
CA HIS A 122 9.63 -5.91 14.62
C HIS A 122 9.92 -5.31 13.23
N PRO A 123 10.06 -6.11 12.16
CA PRO A 123 10.43 -5.59 10.84
C PRO A 123 9.27 -4.87 10.15
N ILE A 124 9.61 -4.01 9.20
CA ILE A 124 8.69 -3.61 8.13
C ILE A 124 8.78 -4.67 7.04
N VAL A 125 7.65 -5.20 6.61
CA VAL A 125 7.59 -6.37 5.74
C VAL A 125 7.03 -5.99 4.39
N LEU A 126 7.78 -6.30 3.34
CA LEU A 126 7.29 -6.35 1.98
C LEU A 126 7.10 -7.82 1.57
N ILE A 127 6.03 -8.06 0.83
CA ILE A 127 5.74 -9.37 0.24
C ILE A 127 5.74 -9.24 -1.27
N ARG A 128 6.08 -10.35 -1.93
CA ARG A 128 5.98 -10.45 -3.38
C ARG A 128 4.55 -10.80 -3.78
N ASP A 129 3.89 -9.89 -4.48
CA ASP A 129 2.55 -10.06 -5.06
C ASP A 129 2.70 -10.16 -6.59
N GLY A 130 2.68 -11.39 -7.09
CA GLY A 130 3.03 -11.68 -8.49
C GLY A 130 4.48 -11.31 -8.81
N ALA A 131 4.66 -10.28 -9.65
CA ALA A 131 5.97 -9.76 -10.03
C ALA A 131 6.42 -8.54 -9.19
N GLU A 132 5.53 -8.01 -8.34
CA GLU A 132 5.69 -6.74 -7.65
C GLU A 132 5.94 -6.94 -6.15
N TRP A 133 6.58 -5.96 -5.53
CA TRP A 133 6.82 -5.90 -4.09
C TRP A 133 5.92 -4.85 -3.46
N ARG A 134 5.20 -5.27 -2.41
CA ARG A 134 4.23 -4.42 -1.72
C ARG A 134 4.37 -4.57 -0.21
N PHE A 135 4.22 -3.49 0.53
CA PHE A 135 4.16 -3.52 1.99
C PHE A 135 2.93 -4.30 2.47
N SER A 136 3.12 -5.20 3.43
CA SER A 136 2.02 -5.77 4.20
C SER A 136 1.90 -5.03 5.53
N LEU A 137 0.85 -4.23 5.70
CA LEU A 137 0.58 -3.53 6.94
C LEU A 137 0.35 -4.50 8.09
N ARG A 138 -0.40 -5.59 7.83
CA ARG A 138 -0.69 -6.60 8.85
C ARG A 138 0.58 -7.28 9.39
N GLN A 139 1.59 -7.44 8.54
CA GLN A 139 2.86 -8.06 8.94
C GLN A 139 3.89 -7.04 9.43
N SER A 140 3.81 -5.79 9.01
CA SER A 140 4.76 -4.73 9.37
C SER A 140 4.46 -4.05 10.71
N VAL A 141 3.21 -4.11 11.16
CA VAL A 141 2.77 -3.45 12.38
C VAL A 141 2.54 -4.51 13.47
N PRO A 142 3.15 -4.40 14.65
CA PRO A 142 2.91 -5.35 15.73
C PRO A 142 1.43 -5.40 16.15
N PRO A 143 0.86 -6.58 16.50
CA PRO A 143 -0.57 -6.72 16.81
C PRO A 143 -1.09 -5.75 17.88
N GLU A 144 -0.29 -5.47 18.90
CA GLU A 144 -0.59 -4.50 19.96
C GLU A 144 -0.69 -3.07 19.46
N ILE A 145 0.18 -2.70 18.50
CA ILE A 145 0.13 -1.39 17.86
C ILE A 145 -1.08 -1.30 16.93
N GLN A 146 -1.38 -2.36 16.17
CA GLN A 146 -2.61 -2.43 15.35
C GLN A 146 -3.85 -2.18 16.22
N ARG A 147 -4.00 -2.92 17.33
CA ARG A 147 -5.14 -2.75 18.26
C ARG A 147 -5.26 -1.32 18.77
N ARG A 148 -4.14 -0.71 19.16
CA ARG A 148 -4.10 0.66 19.67
C ARG A 148 -4.50 1.68 18.59
N LEU A 149 -4.00 1.52 17.38
CA LEU A 149 -4.33 2.41 16.26
C LEU A 149 -5.81 2.33 15.86
N PHE A 150 -6.37 1.12 15.82
CA PHE A 150 -7.81 0.93 15.57
C PHE A 150 -8.68 1.56 16.67
N GLU A 151 -8.24 1.51 17.93
CA GLU A 151 -8.94 2.15 19.02
C GLU A 151 -8.90 3.68 18.91
N VAL A 152 -7.75 4.26 18.56
CA VAL A 152 -7.62 5.70 18.31
C VAL A 152 -8.56 6.15 17.19
N HIS A 153 -8.57 5.44 16.06
CA HIS A 153 -9.46 5.75 14.95
C HIS A 153 -10.94 5.69 15.36
N ARG A 154 -11.35 4.62 16.07
CA ARG A 154 -12.72 4.48 16.57
C ARG A 154 -13.15 5.62 17.49
N ARG A 155 -12.26 6.06 18.37
CA ARG A 155 -12.51 7.20 19.28
C ARG A 155 -12.65 8.51 18.50
N ALA A 156 -11.84 8.72 17.47
CA ALA A 156 -11.92 9.89 16.61
C ALA A 156 -13.28 9.98 15.90
N LEU A 157 -13.73 8.91 15.24
CA LEU A 157 -15.04 8.84 14.59
C LEU A 157 -16.20 9.11 15.57
N ALA A 158 -16.11 8.57 16.78
CA ALA A 158 -17.14 8.80 17.80
C ALA A 158 -17.21 10.27 18.24
N LEU A 159 -16.08 10.99 18.26
CA LEU A 159 -16.04 12.42 18.57
C LEU A 159 -16.59 13.26 17.42
N GLU A 160 -16.21 12.94 16.18
CA GLU A 160 -16.73 13.61 14.97
C GLU A 160 -18.25 13.48 14.88
N GLN A 161 -18.79 12.27 15.07
CA GLN A 161 -20.24 12.06 15.03
C GLN A 161 -20.97 12.85 16.12
N ARG A 162 -20.39 12.97 17.32
CA ARG A 162 -20.95 13.78 18.41
C ARG A 162 -20.95 15.27 18.05
N ALA A 163 -19.87 15.76 17.44
CA ALA A 163 -19.77 17.15 17.01
C ALA A 163 -20.80 17.47 15.92
N VAL A 164 -20.94 16.61 14.91
CA VAL A 164 -21.96 16.74 13.85
C VAL A 164 -23.37 16.73 14.44
N ASN A 165 -23.67 15.79 15.35
CA ASN A 165 -24.99 15.70 15.99
C ASN A 165 -25.28 16.90 16.90
N ALA A 166 -24.25 17.53 17.48
CA ALA A 166 -24.41 18.73 18.30
C ALA A 166 -24.65 19.99 17.46
N GLN A 167 -24.08 20.07 16.25
CA GLN A 167 -24.30 21.19 15.31
C GLN A 167 -25.65 21.11 14.59
N ALA A 168 -26.27 19.93 14.52
CA ALA A 168 -27.58 19.71 13.91
C ALA A 168 -28.77 19.98 14.85
N ARG A 169 -28.52 20.41 16.09
CA ARG A 169 -29.53 20.76 17.11
C ARG A 169 -29.55 22.26 17.33
#